data_AF-A0A9E1S8U0-F1
#
_entry.id   AF-A0A9E1S8U0-F1
#
_cell.length_a   1.000
_cell.length_b   1.000
_cell.length_c   1.000
_cell.angle_alpha   90.00
_cell.angle_beta   90.00
_cell.angle_gamma   90.00
#
_symmetry.space_group_name_H-M   'P 1'
#
loop_
_entity.id
_entity.type
_entity.pdbx_description
1 polymer ?
#
loop_
_entity_poly.entity_id
_entity_poly.type
_entity_poly.pdbx_seq_one_letter_code
_entity_poly.pdbx_strand_id
1 'polypeptide(L)'
;MWDQLGPDPAKVLMKGTGEWALRGLALVLLATPMAKFGWPGLFRYRRMLGLLVFLYVTLHLMLFAQVYVGWSATLLFEELQERPYVLVGFTAWLTLLPLALTSTHRARRALGRSWRQLHRLIYPATVLAWLHLLWLSRSDWGEALVYGAVLGGLLAWRVRRWQH
;
A
#
# COMPACT_ATOMS: atom_id res chain seq x y z
N MET A 1 -21.05 3.08 20.14
CA MET A 1 -19.91 2.63 19.29
C MET A 1 -20.36 1.93 18.01
N TRP A 2 -21.65 1.60 17.86
CA TRP A 2 -22.22 1.03 16.62
C TRP A 2 -22.95 2.06 15.74
N ASP A 3 -23.20 3.27 16.27
CA ASP A 3 -24.02 4.30 15.63
C ASP A 3 -23.30 5.15 14.57
N GLN A 4 -22.02 4.86 14.26
CA GLN A 4 -21.23 5.58 13.25
C GLN A 4 -21.12 4.84 11.91
N LEU A 5 -21.76 3.68 11.75
CA LEU A 5 -21.63 2.88 10.52
C LEU A 5 -22.39 3.45 9.32
N GLY A 6 -23.25 4.45 9.52
CA GLY A 6 -24.10 4.97 8.45
C GLY A 6 -24.91 3.85 7.75
N PRO A 7 -25.46 4.11 6.56
CA PRO A 7 -26.26 3.11 5.84
C PRO A 7 -25.45 1.94 5.25
N ASP A 8 -24.11 2.05 5.21
CA ASP A 8 -23.24 1.09 4.52
C ASP A 8 -21.94 0.85 5.31
N PRO A 9 -21.96 -0.07 6.30
CA PRO A 9 -20.78 -0.41 7.10
C PRO A 9 -19.60 -0.91 6.26
N ALA A 10 -19.88 -1.54 5.12
CA ALA A 10 -18.87 -2.13 4.28
C ALA A 10 -18.05 -1.05 3.56
N LYS A 11 -18.69 0.04 3.12
CA LYS A 11 -17.98 1.22 2.57
C LYS A 11 -17.07 1.88 3.61
N VAL A 12 -17.51 2.02 4.86
CA VAL A 12 -16.70 2.59 5.94
C VAL A 12 -15.46 1.73 6.20
N LEU A 13 -15.64 0.40 6.29
CA LEU A 13 -14.53 -0.54 6.45
C LEU A 13 -13.57 -0.50 5.26
N MET A 14 -14.09 -0.42 4.03
CA MET A 14 -13.28 -0.32 2.82
C MET A 14 -12.44 0.97 2.83
N LYS A 15 -13.02 2.12 3.18
CA LYS A 15 -12.27 3.37 3.33
C LYS A 15 -11.18 3.24 4.40
N GLY A 16 -11.55 2.74 5.59
CA GLY A 16 -10.62 2.61 6.70
C GLY A 16 -9.44 1.70 6.40
N THR A 17 -9.67 0.55 5.76
CA THR A 17 -8.60 -0.38 5.36
C THR A 17 -7.65 0.23 4.33
N GLY A 18 -8.16 1.04 3.39
CA GLY A 18 -7.34 1.80 2.44
C GLY A 18 -6.48 2.86 3.13
N GLU A 19 -7.05 3.63 4.06
CA GLU A 19 -6.30 4.62 4.85
C GLU A 19 -5.19 3.97 5.68
N TRP A 20 -5.48 2.87 6.38
CA TRP A 20 -4.49 2.14 7.16
C TRP A 20 -3.38 1.53 6.30
N ALA A 21 -3.70 1.07 5.10
CA ALA A 21 -2.69 0.62 4.14
C ALA A 21 -1.72 1.76 3.75
N LEU A 22 -2.24 2.95 3.43
CA LEU A 22 -1.42 4.12 3.08
C LEU A 22 -0.56 4.60 4.26
N ARG A 23 -1.13 4.68 5.46
CA ARG A 23 -0.38 5.00 6.69
C ARG A 23 0.72 3.96 6.94
N GLY A 24 0.41 2.68 6.75
CA GLY A 24 1.38 1.60 6.85
C GLY A 24 2.53 1.75 5.84
N LEU A 25 2.24 2.10 4.58
CA LEU A 25 3.27 2.38 3.57
C LEU A 25 4.20 3.53 4.00
N ALA A 26 3.63 4.62 4.51
CA ALA A 26 4.40 5.73 5.06
C ALA A 26 5.32 5.27 6.21
N LEU A 27 4.79 4.47 7.16
CA LEU A 27 5.58 3.92 8.27
C LEU A 27 6.71 2.99 7.80
N VAL A 28 6.46 2.16 6.79
CA VAL A 28 7.49 1.27 6.19
C VAL A 28 8.62 2.10 5.57
N LEU A 29 8.29 3.20 4.90
CA LEU A 29 9.28 4.11 4.30
C LEU A 29 10.04 4.91 5.38
N LEU A 30 9.35 5.34 6.43
CA LEU A 30 9.90 6.06 7.60
C LEU A 30 10.85 5.22 8.45
N ALA A 31 10.69 3.89 8.48
CA ALA A 31 11.52 3.02 9.31
C ALA A 31 13.04 3.17 9.04
N THR A 32 13.44 3.56 7.82
CA THR A 32 14.86 3.78 7.48
C THR A 32 15.42 5.14 7.93
N PRO A 33 14.80 6.30 7.64
CA PRO A 33 15.27 7.57 8.18
C PRO A 33 15.29 7.54 9.71
N MET A 34 14.23 7.04 10.36
CA MET A 34 14.20 6.97 11.83
C MET A 34 15.33 6.10 12.42
N ALA A 35 15.64 4.97 11.79
CA ALA A 35 16.77 4.15 12.20
C ALA A 35 18.12 4.86 12.11
N LYS A 36 18.26 5.80 11.17
CA LYS A 36 19.47 6.60 10.99
C LYS A 36 19.58 7.74 12.01
N PHE A 37 18.47 8.36 12.38
CA PHE A 37 18.43 9.51 13.31
C PHE A 37 18.31 9.11 14.79
N GLY A 38 18.82 7.93 15.16
CA GLY A 38 18.96 7.53 16.56
C GLY A 38 18.01 6.42 17.05
N TRP A 39 17.17 5.87 16.17
CA TRP A 39 16.19 4.83 16.56
C TRP A 39 16.41 3.50 15.80
N PRO A 40 17.60 2.88 15.85
CA PRO A 40 17.94 1.72 15.02
C PRO A 40 17.00 0.52 15.26
N GLY A 41 16.43 0.43 16.46
CA GLY A 41 15.43 -0.58 16.82
C GLY A 41 14.21 -0.57 15.89
N LEU A 42 13.79 0.57 15.35
CA LEU A 42 12.62 0.63 14.45
C LEU A 42 12.82 -0.16 13.15
N PHE A 43 14.06 -0.28 12.70
CA PHE A 43 14.37 -1.01 11.46
C PHE A 43 13.99 -2.50 11.56
N ARG A 44 14.03 -3.10 12.76
CA ARG A 44 13.67 -4.50 12.97
C ARG A 44 12.19 -4.77 12.66
N TYR A 45 11.33 -3.78 12.86
CA TYR A 45 9.88 -3.89 12.65
C TYR A 45 9.49 -3.62 11.20
N ARG A 46 10.40 -3.15 10.34
CA ARG A 46 10.11 -2.85 8.93
C ARG A 46 9.45 -4.03 8.19
N ARG A 47 9.93 -5.26 8.44
CA ARG A 47 9.35 -6.47 7.83
C ARG A 47 7.92 -6.72 8.31
N MET A 48 7.68 -6.60 9.61
CA MET A 48 6.36 -6.75 10.21
C MET A 48 5.39 -5.71 9.65
N LEU A 49 5.81 -4.45 9.59
CA LEU A 49 5.02 -3.36 9.02
C LEU A 49 4.69 -3.61 7.54
N GLY A 50 5.64 -4.11 6.74
CA GLY A 50 5.39 -4.46 5.34
C GLY A 50 4.36 -5.57 5.17
N LEU A 51 4.38 -6.59 6.03
CA LEU A 51 3.37 -7.65 6.03
C LEU A 51 2.00 -7.14 6.48
N LEU A 52 1.95 -6.23 7.46
CA LEU A 52 0.72 -5.57 7.88
C LEU A 52 0.13 -4.72 6.74
N VAL A 53 0.96 -3.96 6.01
CA VAL A 53 0.51 -3.25 4.81
C VAL A 53 -0.13 -4.22 3.83
N PHE A 54 0.53 -5.33 3.51
CA PHE A 54 -0.03 -6.31 2.58
C PHE A 54 -1.35 -6.92 3.08
N LEU A 55 -1.46 -7.20 4.40
CA LEU A 55 -2.70 -7.65 5.02
C LEU A 55 -3.83 -6.63 4.82
N TYR A 56 -3.60 -5.35 5.13
CA TYR A 56 -4.59 -4.30 4.98
C TYR A 56 -5.01 -4.06 3.53
N VAL A 57 -4.06 -4.06 2.57
CA VAL A 57 -4.38 -3.94 1.15
C VAL A 57 -5.17 -5.16 0.65
N THR A 58 -4.86 -6.36 1.14
CA THR A 58 -5.61 -7.58 0.79
C THR A 58 -7.02 -7.54 1.37
N LEU A 59 -7.17 -7.08 2.62
CA LEU A 59 -8.47 -6.89 3.24
C LEU A 59 -9.30 -5.84 2.49
N HIS A 60 -8.67 -4.74 2.07
CA HIS A 60 -9.29 -3.71 1.23
C HIS A 60 -9.80 -4.31 -0.09
N LEU A 61 -8.99 -5.13 -0.77
CA LEU A 61 -9.38 -5.83 -1.99
C LEU A 61 -10.53 -6.83 -1.75
N MET A 62 -10.52 -7.56 -0.62
CA MET A 62 -11.61 -8.48 -0.26
C MET A 62 -12.91 -7.73 0.01
N LEU A 63 -12.86 -6.58 0.68
CA LEU A 63 -14.03 -5.72 0.89
C LEU A 63 -14.55 -5.17 -0.43
N PHE A 64 -13.67 -4.72 -1.33
CA PHE A 64 -14.05 -4.34 -2.68
C PHE A 64 -14.74 -5.51 -3.43
N ALA A 65 -14.14 -6.70 -3.39
CA ALA A 65 -14.68 -7.90 -4.03
C ALA A 65 -16.05 -8.29 -3.48
N GLN A 66 -16.25 -8.16 -2.16
CA GLN A 66 -17.52 -8.46 -1.50
C GLN A 66 -18.61 -7.42 -1.84
N VAL A 67 -18.27 -6.14 -1.86
CA VAL A 67 -19.24 -5.03 -1.98
C VAL A 67 -19.62 -4.74 -3.42
N TYR A 68 -18.66 -4.77 -4.35
CA TYR A 68 -18.89 -4.33 -5.74
C TYR A 68 -19.00 -5.49 -6.73
N VAL A 69 -18.33 -6.61 -6.44
CA VAL A 69 -18.12 -7.67 -7.43
C VAL A 69 -18.83 -8.98 -7.02
N GLY A 70 -19.24 -9.12 -5.75
CA GLY A 70 -19.85 -10.34 -5.23
C GLY A 70 -19.00 -11.59 -5.44
N TRP A 71 -17.67 -11.47 -5.43
CA TRP A 71 -16.71 -12.54 -5.75
C TRP A 71 -16.80 -13.12 -7.19
N SER A 72 -17.49 -12.46 -8.11
CA SER A 72 -17.55 -12.84 -9.53
C SER A 72 -16.30 -12.38 -10.28
N ALA A 73 -15.54 -13.31 -10.87
CA ALA A 73 -14.40 -12.96 -11.70
C ALA A 73 -14.80 -12.09 -12.91
N THR A 74 -15.97 -12.35 -13.50
CA THR A 74 -16.47 -11.59 -14.66
C THR A 74 -16.70 -10.12 -14.29
N LEU A 75 -17.39 -9.86 -13.18
CA LEU A 75 -17.65 -8.50 -12.70
C LEU A 75 -16.36 -7.80 -12.27
N LEU A 76 -15.37 -8.55 -11.74
CA LEU A 76 -14.05 -7.99 -11.43
C LEU A 76 -13.37 -7.46 -12.69
N PHE A 77 -13.37 -8.25 -13.77
CA PHE A 77 -12.75 -7.84 -15.03
C PHE A 77 -13.47 -6.64 -15.65
N GLU A 78 -14.80 -6.61 -15.61
CA GLU A 78 -15.60 -5.47 -16.06
C GLU A 78 -15.26 -4.20 -15.28
N GLU A 79 -15.26 -4.26 -13.94
CA GLU A 79 -14.89 -3.14 -13.07
C GLU A 79 -13.44 -2.66 -13.29
N LEU A 80 -12.49 -3.58 -13.53
CA LEU A 80 -11.11 -3.23 -13.85
C LEU A 80 -10.97 -2.50 -15.20
N GLN A 81 -11.84 -2.79 -16.17
CA GLN A 81 -11.84 -2.13 -17.48
C GLN A 81 -12.55 -0.78 -17.43
N GLU A 82 -13.70 -0.71 -16.76
CA GLU A 82 -14.52 0.50 -16.69
C GLU A 82 -13.94 1.55 -15.73
N ARG A 83 -13.17 1.13 -14.72
CA ARG A 83 -12.66 2.01 -13.67
C ARG A 83 -11.13 2.00 -13.61
N PRO A 84 -10.45 2.91 -14.33
CA PRO A 84 -8.99 3.00 -14.35
C PRO A 84 -8.36 3.09 -12.96
N TYR A 85 -9.00 3.79 -12.02
CA TYR A 85 -8.49 3.89 -10.66
C TYR A 85 -8.49 2.54 -9.93
N VAL A 86 -9.48 1.67 -10.13
CA VAL A 86 -9.51 0.32 -9.56
C VAL A 86 -8.35 -0.51 -10.11
N LEU A 87 -8.07 -0.41 -11.41
CA LEU A 87 -6.92 -1.06 -12.04
C LEU A 87 -5.59 -0.60 -11.43
N VAL A 88 -5.43 0.71 -11.16
CA VAL A 88 -4.24 1.24 -10.46
C VAL A 88 -4.11 0.64 -9.04
N GLY A 89 -5.21 0.51 -8.30
CA GLY A 89 -5.21 -0.12 -6.98
C GLY A 89 -4.86 -1.61 -7.04
N PHE A 90 -5.44 -2.34 -8.00
CA PHE A 90 -5.18 -3.75 -8.20
C PHE A 90 -3.74 -4.02 -8.63
N THR A 91 -3.18 -3.21 -9.53
CA THR A 91 -1.77 -3.29 -9.91
C THR A 91 -0.85 -2.97 -8.73
N ALA A 92 -1.20 -2.01 -7.87
CA ALA A 92 -0.46 -1.78 -6.62
C ALA A 92 -0.44 -3.04 -5.73
N TRP A 93 -1.58 -3.70 -5.55
CA TRP A 93 -1.65 -4.97 -4.79
C TRP A 93 -0.80 -6.07 -5.44
N LEU A 94 -0.87 -6.24 -6.77
CA LEU A 94 -0.03 -7.19 -7.51
C LEU A 94 1.46 -6.91 -7.33
N THR A 95 1.88 -5.63 -7.29
CA THR A 95 3.28 -5.29 -7.03
C THR A 95 3.72 -5.62 -5.60
N LEU A 96 2.82 -5.56 -4.61
CA LEU A 96 3.13 -5.90 -3.22
C LEU A 96 3.16 -7.42 -2.97
N LEU A 97 2.39 -8.20 -3.72
CA LEU A 97 2.32 -9.66 -3.62
C LEU A 97 3.70 -10.35 -3.62
N PRO A 98 4.62 -10.11 -4.57
CA PRO A 98 5.94 -10.74 -4.55
C PRO A 98 6.79 -10.30 -3.35
N LEU A 99 6.62 -9.07 -2.83
CA LEU A 99 7.33 -8.62 -1.62
C LEU A 99 6.85 -9.40 -0.39
N ALA A 100 5.54 -9.61 -0.26
CA ALA A 100 4.97 -10.38 0.82
C ALA A 100 5.43 -11.85 0.78
N LEU A 101 5.36 -12.48 -0.39
CA LEU A 101 5.81 -13.87 -0.57
C LEU A 101 7.32 -14.05 -0.30
N THR A 102 8.12 -13.07 -0.72
CA THR A 102 9.59 -13.11 -0.53
C THR A 102 10.05 -12.51 0.80
N SER A 103 9.12 -12.20 1.70
CA SER A 103 9.43 -11.75 3.06
C SER A 103 9.87 -12.89 3.99
N THR A 104 9.93 -14.16 3.57
CA THR A 104 10.39 -15.27 4.42
C THR A 104 11.92 -15.39 4.49
N HIS A 105 12.46 -15.96 5.58
CA HIS A 105 13.90 -16.21 5.71
C HIS A 105 14.44 -17.16 4.64
N ARG A 106 13.62 -18.12 4.18
CA ARG A 106 13.97 -19.05 3.10
C ARG A 106 14.10 -18.30 1.77
N ALA A 107 13.10 -17.50 1.40
CA ALA A 107 13.13 -16.72 0.17
C ALA A 107 14.29 -15.70 0.15
N ARG A 108 14.55 -15.01 1.27
CA ARG A 108 15.68 -14.08 1.38
C ARG A 108 17.03 -14.76 1.15
N ARG A 109 17.23 -15.99 1.66
CA ARG A 109 18.46 -16.76 1.43
C ARG A 109 18.55 -17.26 -0.01
N ALA A 110 17.45 -17.75 -0.58
CA ALA A 110 17.41 -18.26 -1.95
C ALA A 110 17.68 -17.18 -3.02
N LEU A 111 17.10 -15.98 -2.85
CA LEU A 111 17.23 -14.87 -3.81
C LEU A 111 18.55 -14.08 -3.66
N GLY A 112 19.16 -14.08 -2.47
CA GLY A 112 20.44 -13.40 -2.24
C GLY A 112 20.44 -11.92 -2.66
N ARG A 113 21.20 -11.56 -3.71
CA ARG A 113 21.33 -10.19 -4.21
C ARG A 113 20.07 -9.67 -4.92
N SER A 114 19.34 -10.53 -5.64
CA SER A 114 18.11 -10.13 -6.34
C SER A 114 16.96 -9.78 -5.39
N TRP A 115 16.99 -10.29 -4.15
CA TRP A 115 16.02 -9.95 -3.11
C TRP A 115 15.93 -8.44 -2.87
N ARG A 116 17.09 -7.75 -2.88
CA ARG A 116 17.14 -6.29 -2.71
C ARG A 116 16.53 -5.56 -3.90
N GLN A 117 16.68 -6.07 -5.12
CA GLN A 117 16.09 -5.49 -6.33
C GLN A 117 14.57 -5.68 -6.33
N LEU A 118 14.09 -6.87 -6.00
CA LEU A 118 12.66 -7.16 -5.86
C LEU A 118 12.01 -6.24 -4.81
N HIS A 119 12.65 -6.05 -3.65
CA HIS A 119 12.11 -5.17 -2.62
C HIS A 119 12.15 -3.67 -2.97
N ARG A 120 12.73 -3.27 -4.12
CA ARG A 120 12.58 -1.90 -4.66
C ARG A 120 11.18 -1.66 -5.22
N LEU A 121 10.41 -2.71 -5.50
CA LEU A 121 9.02 -2.62 -5.94
C LEU A 121 8.12 -1.90 -4.93
N ILE A 122 8.56 -1.73 -3.68
CA ILE A 122 7.85 -0.90 -2.71
C ILE A 122 7.69 0.55 -3.18
N TYR A 123 8.63 1.07 -3.98
CA TYR A 123 8.57 2.44 -4.51
C TYR A 123 7.47 2.61 -5.56
N PRO A 124 7.43 1.83 -6.67
CA PRO A 124 6.31 1.90 -7.59
C PRO A 124 4.98 1.52 -6.92
N ALA A 125 4.95 0.56 -5.98
CA ALA A 125 3.74 0.25 -5.21
C ALA A 125 3.22 1.48 -4.43
N THR A 126 4.11 2.26 -3.83
CA THR A 126 3.75 3.49 -3.10
C THR A 126 3.17 4.54 -4.04
N VAL A 127 3.79 4.72 -5.22
CA VAL A 127 3.32 5.68 -6.22
C VAL A 127 1.93 5.27 -6.75
N LEU A 128 1.74 3.98 -7.07
CA LEU A 128 0.45 3.46 -7.52
C LEU A 128 -0.63 3.62 -6.44
N ALA A 129 -0.32 3.32 -5.17
CA ALA A 129 -1.26 3.50 -4.07
C ALA A 129 -1.68 4.97 -3.89
N TRP A 130 -0.73 5.91 -4.01
CA TRP A 130 -1.06 7.33 -3.98
C TRP A 130 -1.89 7.76 -5.19
N LEU A 131 -1.53 7.30 -6.40
CA LEU A 131 -2.27 7.61 -7.63
C LEU A 131 -3.71 7.08 -7.56
N HIS A 132 -3.91 5.88 -7.00
CA HIS A 132 -5.22 5.31 -6.74
C HIS A 132 -6.07 6.22 -5.85
N LEU A 133 -5.53 6.70 -4.74
CA LEU A 133 -6.21 7.66 -3.86
C LEU A 133 -6.51 8.98 -4.56
N LEU A 134 -5.53 9.52 -5.29
CA LEU A 134 -5.66 10.79 -6.01
C LEU A 134 -6.83 10.76 -7.00
N TRP A 135 -6.95 9.69 -7.76
CA TRP A 135 -8.00 9.54 -8.76
C TRP A 135 -9.38 9.28 -8.13
N LEU A 136 -9.42 8.60 -6.98
CA LEU A 136 -10.64 8.42 -6.19
C LEU A 136 -11.17 9.75 -5.63
N SER A 137 -10.27 10.67 -5.29
CA SER A 137 -10.54 11.92 -4.55
C SER A 137 -11.16 13.05 -5.40
N ARG A 138 -12.04 12.71 -6.35
CA ARG A 138 -12.53 13.57 -7.45
C ARG A 138 -12.88 15.03 -7.07
N SER A 139 -13.34 15.30 -5.85
CA SER A 139 -13.73 16.64 -5.39
C SER A 139 -13.01 17.13 -4.11
N ASP A 140 -12.36 16.25 -3.34
CA ASP A 140 -11.66 16.61 -2.10
C ASP A 140 -10.22 16.11 -2.12
N TRP A 141 -9.35 16.96 -2.65
CA TRP A 141 -7.94 16.64 -2.87
C TRP A 141 -7.10 16.76 -1.59
N GLY A 142 -7.66 17.29 -0.49
CA GLY A 142 -6.89 17.61 0.71
C GLY A 142 -6.14 16.39 1.27
N GLU A 143 -6.86 15.28 1.47
CA GLU A 143 -6.29 14.04 1.98
C GLU A 143 -5.25 13.45 1.00
N ALA A 144 -5.55 13.42 -0.29
CA ALA A 144 -4.65 12.91 -1.32
C ALA A 144 -3.35 13.71 -1.45
N LEU A 145 -3.41 15.03 -1.30
CA LEU A 145 -2.25 15.92 -1.34
C LEU A 145 -1.37 15.75 -0.09
N VAL A 146 -1.98 15.61 1.10
CA VAL A 146 -1.22 15.36 2.34
C VAL A 146 -0.46 14.03 2.26
N TYR A 147 -1.13 12.94 1.88
CA TYR A 147 -0.44 11.65 1.69
C TYR A 147 0.60 11.74 0.57
N GLY A 148 0.31 12.46 -0.52
CA GLY A 148 1.25 12.70 -1.62
C GLY A 148 2.51 13.42 -1.16
N ALA A 149 2.37 14.48 -0.36
CA ALA A 149 3.50 15.25 0.18
C ALA A 149 4.36 14.39 1.11
N VAL A 150 3.74 13.61 2.01
CA VAL A 150 4.46 12.73 2.94
C VAL A 150 5.19 11.61 2.19
N LEU A 151 4.47 10.86 1.34
CA LEU A 151 5.06 9.74 0.59
C LEU A 151 6.10 10.23 -0.41
N GLY A 152 5.80 11.32 -1.14
CA GLY A 152 6.72 11.96 -2.07
C GLY A 152 7.99 12.46 -1.40
N GLY A 153 7.88 13.12 -0.24
CA GLY A 153 9.02 13.56 0.55
C GLY A 153 9.90 12.40 1.02
N LEU A 154 9.29 11.29 1.47
CA LEU A 154 10.01 10.09 1.89
C LEU A 154 10.71 9.39 0.72
N LEU A 155 10.06 9.31 -0.45
CA LEU A 155 10.66 8.77 -1.66
C LEU A 155 11.81 9.65 -2.15
N ALA A 156 11.65 10.97 -2.19
CA ALA A 156 12.68 11.91 -2.62
C ALA A 156 13.91 11.89 -1.71
N TRP A 157 13.71 11.83 -0.38
CA TRP A 157 14.80 11.65 0.59
C TRP A 157 15.60 10.38 0.30
N ARG A 158 14.91 9.30 -0.12
CA ARG A 158 15.54 8.02 -0.40
C ARG A 158 16.31 8.00 -1.71
N VAL A 159 15.76 8.58 -2.78
CA VAL A 159 16.43 8.66 -4.09
C VAL A 159 17.71 9.48 -4.00
N ARG A 160 17.70 10.64 -3.33
CA ARG A 160 18.91 11.47 -3.10
C ARG A 160 20.03 10.68 -2.43
N ARG A 161 19.69 9.75 -1.54
CA ARG A 161 20.65 8.91 -0.79
C ARG A 161 21.14 7.69 -1.57
N TRP A 162 20.60 7.42 -2.76
CA TRP A 162 21.11 6.39 -3.66
C TRP A 162 22.13 6.93 -4.66
N GLN A 163 22.12 8.25 -4.87
CA GLN A 163 23.04 8.97 -5.74
C GLN A 163 24.31 9.45 -5.00
N HIS A 164 24.29 9.44 -3.67
CA HIS A 164 25.43 9.70 -2.78
C HIS A 164 25.85 8.42 -2.06
#